data_AF-V7CSI0-F1
#
_entry.id   AF-V7CSI0-F1
#
_cell.length_a   1.000
_cell.length_b   1.000
_cell.length_c   1.000
_cell.angle_alpha   90.00
_cell.angle_beta   90.00
_cell.angle_gamma   90.00
#
_symmetry.space_group_name_H-M   'P 1'
#
loop_
_entity.id
_entity.type
_entity.pdbx_description
1 polymer ?
#
loop_
_entity_poly.entity_id
_entity_poly.type
_entity_poly.pdbx_seq_one_letter_code
_entity_poly.pdbx_strand_id
1 'polypeptide(L)'
;MGHQYHQATDGLLNLFTKANHDLSTVHHRLEKEFLQVYPENANPMKLVSRIKKVQEDIATLKGQCHELLAAKQDLIDQAQRILVENRNLVQRMQPALGISSTGEDDAAFTNFKQVIEEWTAQVRSKTGNETHEADSGDINKLLFSTIVQSN
;
A
#
# COMPACT_ATOMS: atom_id res chain seq x y z
N MET A 1 -13.01 -73.68 -14.81
CA MET A 1 -11.99 -72.88 -15.52
C MET A 1 -12.15 -71.42 -15.14
N GLY A 2 -11.57 -70.96 -14.02
CA GLY A 2 -11.84 -69.60 -13.51
C GLY A 2 -10.90 -69.09 -12.42
N HIS A 3 -9.60 -69.48 -12.44
CA HIS A 3 -8.65 -69.12 -11.38
C HIS A 3 -7.40 -68.35 -11.86
N GLN A 4 -7.20 -68.17 -13.16
CA GLN A 4 -6.00 -67.49 -13.69
C GLN A 4 -6.16 -65.97 -13.84
N TYR A 5 -7.37 -65.48 -14.10
CA TYR A 5 -7.63 -64.04 -14.26
C TYR A 5 -7.53 -63.25 -12.94
N HIS A 6 -7.67 -63.91 -11.77
CA HIS A 6 -7.67 -63.23 -10.48
C HIS A 6 -6.25 -62.86 -10.01
N GLN A 7 -5.26 -63.73 -10.21
CA GLN A 7 -3.91 -63.50 -9.68
C GLN A 7 -3.19 -62.29 -10.30
N ALA A 8 -3.38 -62.05 -11.60
CA ALA A 8 -2.80 -60.88 -12.27
C ALA A 8 -3.51 -59.57 -11.87
N THR A 9 -4.84 -59.62 -11.69
CA THR A 9 -5.61 -58.47 -11.20
C THR A 9 -5.34 -58.18 -9.73
N ASP A 10 -5.15 -59.22 -8.91
CA ASP A 10 -4.78 -59.11 -7.50
C ASP A 10 -3.35 -58.57 -7.34
N GLY A 11 -2.43 -59.00 -8.21
CA GLY A 11 -1.08 -58.45 -8.28
C GLY A 11 -1.07 -56.97 -8.65
N LEU A 12 -1.90 -56.57 -9.61
CA LEU A 12 -2.07 -55.17 -9.99
C LEU A 12 -2.71 -54.34 -8.88
N LEU A 13 -3.73 -54.87 -8.21
CA LEU A 13 -4.38 -54.23 -7.06
C LEU A 13 -3.38 -54.01 -5.93
N ASN A 14 -2.59 -55.03 -5.58
CA ASN A 14 -1.53 -54.92 -4.58
C ASN A 14 -0.46 -53.89 -4.94
N LEU A 15 -0.09 -53.80 -6.21
CA LEU A 15 0.83 -52.77 -6.72
C LEU A 15 0.27 -51.36 -6.54
N PHE A 16 -1.00 -51.13 -6.88
CA PHE A 16 -1.65 -49.85 -6.67
C PHE A 16 -1.81 -49.51 -5.19
N THR A 17 -2.18 -50.49 -4.36
CA THR A 17 -2.27 -50.30 -2.91
C THR A 17 -0.92 -49.92 -2.32
N LYS A 18 0.15 -50.60 -2.74
CA LYS A 18 1.52 -50.27 -2.33
C LYS A 18 1.93 -48.89 -2.81
N ALA A 19 1.73 -48.56 -4.08
CA ALA A 19 2.07 -47.26 -4.64
C ALA A 19 1.31 -46.13 -3.94
N ASN A 20 0.04 -46.34 -3.61
CA ASN A 20 -0.76 -45.36 -2.86
C ASN A 20 -0.25 -45.18 -1.43
N HIS A 21 0.15 -46.28 -0.78
CA HIS A 21 0.78 -46.21 0.54
C HIS A 21 2.12 -45.46 0.49
N ASP A 22 3.00 -45.82 -0.44
CA ASP A 22 4.30 -45.18 -0.64
C ASP A 22 4.12 -43.67 -0.91
N LEU A 23 3.15 -43.29 -1.76
CA LEU A 23 2.83 -41.89 -2.03
C LEU A 23 2.31 -41.15 -0.78
N SER A 24 1.49 -41.81 0.04
CA SER A 24 0.97 -41.25 1.29
C SER A 24 2.10 -41.02 2.30
N THR A 25 3.06 -41.95 2.39
CA THR A 25 4.26 -41.80 3.22
C THR A 25 5.13 -40.64 2.76
N VAL A 26 5.36 -40.51 1.44
CA VAL A 26 6.12 -39.40 0.87
C VAL A 26 5.43 -38.07 1.15
N HIS A 27 4.11 -37.97 0.94
CA HIS A 27 3.34 -36.77 1.24
C HIS A 27 3.48 -36.35 2.70
N HIS A 28 3.27 -37.27 3.64
CA HIS A 28 3.36 -36.97 5.06
C HIS A 28 4.77 -36.51 5.48
N ARG A 29 5.81 -37.12 4.91
CA ARG A 29 7.19 -36.72 5.19
C ARG A 29 7.51 -35.33 4.66
N LEU A 30 7.09 -35.03 3.42
CA LEU A 30 7.25 -33.71 2.83
C LEU A 30 6.51 -32.63 3.63
N GLU A 31 5.29 -32.91 4.08
CA GLU A 31 4.51 -31.97 4.89
C GLU A 31 5.21 -31.68 6.24
N LYS A 32 5.75 -32.72 6.88
CA LYS A 32 6.51 -32.56 8.12
C LYS A 32 7.79 -31.75 7.92
N GLU A 33 8.56 -32.04 6.87
CA GLU A 33 9.79 -31.30 6.53
C GLU A 33 9.45 -29.84 6.18
N PHE A 34 8.36 -29.61 5.43
CA PHE A 34 7.88 -28.27 5.11
C PHE A 34 7.55 -27.45 6.35
N LEU A 35 6.79 -28.01 7.31
CA LEU A 35 6.45 -27.32 8.56
C LEU A 35 7.66 -27.09 9.47
N GLN A 36 8.66 -27.98 9.42
CA GLN A 36 9.90 -27.81 10.18
C GLN A 36 10.79 -26.71 9.60
N VAL A 37 10.90 -26.61 8.27
CA VAL A 37 11.69 -25.60 7.58
C VAL A 37 11.00 -24.23 7.61
N TYR A 38 9.67 -24.22 7.43
CA TYR A 38 8.87 -23.01 7.37
C TYR A 38 7.89 -22.95 8.54
N PRO A 39 8.31 -22.39 9.70
CA PRO A 39 7.40 -22.08 10.77
C PRO A 39 6.32 -21.09 10.31
N GLU A 40 5.24 -21.00 11.08
CA GLU A 40 4.03 -20.22 10.76
C GLU A 40 4.29 -18.77 10.29
N ASN A 41 5.25 -18.09 10.90
CA ASN A 41 5.64 -16.72 10.55
C ASN A 41 6.48 -16.60 9.26
N ALA A 42 7.05 -17.71 8.79
CA ALA A 42 7.91 -17.81 7.61
C ALA A 42 7.31 -18.69 6.49
N ASN A 43 6.09 -19.20 6.66
CA ASN A 43 5.39 -19.99 5.65
C ASN A 43 5.18 -19.15 4.37
N PRO A 44 5.74 -19.55 3.22
CA PRO A 44 5.66 -18.78 1.99
C PRO A 44 4.23 -18.45 1.54
N MET A 45 3.27 -19.38 1.70
CA MET A 45 1.87 -19.13 1.35
C MET A 45 1.24 -18.05 2.24
N LYS A 46 1.55 -18.08 3.54
CA LYS A 46 1.05 -17.06 4.49
C LYS A 46 1.76 -15.72 4.32
N LEU A 47 3.02 -15.72 3.92
CA LEU A 47 3.73 -14.49 3.57
C LEU A 47 3.11 -13.83 2.35
N VAL A 48 2.80 -14.58 1.30
CA VAL A 48 2.12 -14.04 0.11
C VAL A 48 0.76 -13.45 0.46
N SER A 49 -0.05 -14.10 1.29
CA SER A 49 -1.35 -13.56 1.70
C SER A 49 -1.21 -12.28 2.52
N ARG A 50 -0.24 -12.22 3.45
CA ARG A 50 0.06 -11.01 4.22
C ARG A 50 0.56 -9.87 3.34
N ILE A 51 1.42 -10.16 2.35
CA ILE A 51 1.91 -9.15 1.41
C ILE A 51 0.76 -8.58 0.58
N LYS A 52 -0.12 -9.44 0.04
CA LYS A 52 -1.31 -9.00 -0.71
C LYS A 52 -2.20 -8.09 0.14
N LYS A 53 -2.47 -8.49 1.39
CA LYS A 53 -3.23 -7.66 2.32
C LYS A 53 -2.57 -6.30 2.55
N VAL A 54 -1.27 -6.26 2.78
CA VAL A 54 -0.53 -4.99 2.96
C VAL A 54 -0.59 -4.13 1.69
N GLN A 55 -0.53 -4.72 0.49
CA GLN A 55 -0.69 -3.99 -0.76
C GLN A 55 -2.08 -3.36 -0.89
N GLU A 56 -3.13 -4.10 -0.55
CA GLU A 56 -4.52 -3.60 -0.53
C GLU A 56 -4.70 -2.47 0.51
N ASP A 57 -4.17 -2.67 1.72
CA ASP A 57 -4.21 -1.69 2.81
C ASP A 57 -3.46 -0.40 2.42
N ILE A 58 -2.29 -0.51 1.79
CA ILE A 58 -1.52 0.65 1.29
C ILE A 58 -2.27 1.40 0.19
N ALA A 59 -2.89 0.70 -0.75
CA ALA A 59 -3.67 1.33 -1.82
C ALA A 59 -4.87 2.10 -1.24
N THR A 60 -5.55 1.49 -0.25
CA THR A 60 -6.67 2.12 0.46
C THR A 60 -6.21 3.36 1.23
N LEU A 61 -5.12 3.24 2.00
CA LEU A 61 -4.55 4.34 2.76
C LEU A 61 -4.11 5.49 1.85
N LYS A 62 -3.50 5.19 0.70
CA LYS A 62 -3.13 6.19 -0.30
C LYS A 62 -4.37 6.97 -0.77
N GLY A 63 -5.46 6.28 -1.08
CA GLY A 63 -6.74 6.91 -1.45
C GLY A 63 -7.25 7.85 -0.36
N GLN A 64 -7.30 7.38 0.89
CA GLN A 64 -7.74 8.18 2.04
C GLN A 64 -6.85 9.42 2.27
N CYS A 65 -5.53 9.30 2.10
CA CYS A 65 -4.64 10.45 2.19
C CYS A 65 -4.90 11.50 1.09
N HIS A 66 -5.24 11.07 -0.13
CA HIS A 66 -5.60 11.98 -1.22
C HIS A 66 -6.89 12.74 -0.91
N GLU A 67 -7.93 12.04 -0.44
CA GLU A 67 -9.19 12.65 -0.04
C GLU A 67 -8.99 13.66 1.10
N LEU A 68 -8.18 13.31 2.10
CA LEU A 68 -7.84 14.19 3.21
C LEU A 68 -7.09 15.45 2.75
N LEU A 69 -6.15 15.31 1.81
CA LEU A 69 -5.42 16.45 1.24
C LEU A 69 -6.36 17.36 0.45
N ALA A 70 -7.29 16.80 -0.32
CA ALA A 70 -8.30 17.57 -1.05
C ALA A 70 -9.20 18.35 -0.08
N ALA A 71 -9.76 17.69 0.94
CA ALA A 71 -10.58 18.34 1.95
C ALA A 71 -9.82 19.45 2.71
N LYS A 72 -8.53 19.24 2.99
CA LYS A 72 -7.67 20.27 3.60
C LYS A 72 -7.48 21.46 2.67
N GLN A 73 -7.27 21.23 1.37
CA GLN A 73 -7.12 22.31 0.39
C GLN A 73 -8.40 23.14 0.27
N ASP A 74 -9.56 22.50 0.21
CA ASP A 74 -10.86 23.18 0.16
C ASP A 74 -11.09 24.08 1.39
N LEU A 75 -10.73 23.59 2.58
CA LEU A 75 -10.81 24.37 3.82
C LEU A 75 -9.88 25.59 3.79
N ILE A 76 -8.65 25.41 3.30
CA ILE A 76 -7.67 26.50 3.15
C ILE A 76 -8.21 27.56 2.17
N ASP A 77 -8.73 27.14 1.02
CA ASP A 77 -9.27 28.05 0.01
C ASP A 77 -10.49 28.83 0.55
N GLN A 78 -11.35 28.16 1.34
CA GLN A 78 -12.48 28.82 2.00
C GLN A 78 -12.02 29.83 3.05
N ALA A 79 -11.08 29.45 3.92
CA ALA A 79 -10.54 30.33 4.96
C ALA A 79 -9.84 31.54 4.33
N GLN A 80 -9.04 31.33 3.28
CA GLN A 80 -8.38 32.39 2.53
C GLN A 80 -9.39 33.37 1.93
N ARG A 81 -10.44 32.87 1.27
CA ARG A 81 -11.50 33.71 0.71
C ARG A 81 -12.12 34.62 1.77
N ILE A 82 -12.57 34.03 2.89
CA ILE A 82 -13.22 34.75 3.98
C ILE A 82 -12.27 35.79 4.61
N LEU A 83 -11.02 35.42 4.88
CA LEU A 83 -10.05 36.33 5.50
C LEU A 83 -9.70 37.51 4.59
N VAL A 84 -9.53 37.28 3.28
CA VAL A 84 -9.26 38.33 2.31
C VAL A 84 -10.47 39.26 2.15
N GLU A 85 -11.68 38.72 2.07
CA GLU A 85 -12.92 39.50 2.01
C GLU A 85 -13.10 40.37 3.26
N ASN A 86 -12.93 39.79 4.45
CA ASN A 86 -13.02 40.51 5.72
C ASN A 86 -11.96 41.62 5.81
N ARG A 87 -10.71 41.34 5.41
CA ARG A 87 -9.65 42.34 5.38
C ARG A 87 -10.00 43.51 4.46
N ASN A 88 -10.48 43.21 3.24
CA ASN A 88 -10.88 44.24 2.28
C ASN A 88 -12.02 45.12 2.81
N LEU A 89 -12.97 44.52 3.53
CA LEU A 89 -14.05 45.26 4.16
C LEU A 89 -13.53 46.21 5.26
N VAL A 90 -12.67 45.71 6.16
CA VAL A 90 -12.07 46.51 7.23
C VAL A 90 -11.22 47.64 6.66
N GLN A 91 -10.37 47.38 5.66
CA GLN A 91 -9.58 48.41 4.98
C GLN A 91 -10.45 49.50 4.36
N ARG A 92 -11.65 49.16 3.85
CA ARG A 92 -12.60 50.14 3.31
C ARG A 92 -13.26 50.99 4.40
N MET A 93 -13.43 50.44 5.61
CA MET A 93 -14.05 51.14 6.74
C MET A 93 -13.07 52.05 7.50
N GLN A 94 -11.78 51.72 7.50
CA GLN A 94 -10.74 52.46 8.23
C GLN A 94 -10.70 53.98 7.93
N PRO A 95 -10.74 54.43 6.66
CA PRO A 95 -10.75 55.87 6.34
C PRO A 95 -11.95 56.62 6.90
N ALA A 96 -13.13 55.99 6.90
CA ALA A 96 -14.36 56.59 7.41
C ALA A 96 -14.37 56.74 8.94
N LEU A 97 -13.54 55.95 9.64
CA LEU A 97 -13.37 55.98 11.09
C LEU A 97 -12.16 56.81 11.53
N GLY A 98 -11.42 57.42 10.60
CA GLY A 98 -10.21 58.19 10.90
C GLY A 98 -9.04 57.33 11.43
N ILE A 99 -9.07 56.02 11.20
CA ILE A 99 -8.04 55.08 11.65
C ILE A 99 -7.01 54.94 10.54
N SER A 100 -5.77 55.37 10.81
CA SER A 100 -4.64 55.13 9.91
C SER A 100 -4.23 53.66 9.99
N SER A 101 -4.15 52.98 8.85
CA SER A 101 -3.65 51.60 8.79
C SER A 101 -2.20 51.54 9.30
N THR A 102 -1.99 50.80 10.38
CA THR A 102 -0.66 50.50 10.93
C THR A 102 0.00 49.44 10.06
N GLY A 103 1.18 49.71 9.49
CA GLY A 103 1.88 48.81 8.56
C GLY A 103 2.19 47.39 9.09
N GLU A 104 1.99 47.14 10.38
CA GLU A 104 2.02 45.80 11.00
C GLU A 104 0.91 44.87 10.44
N ASP A 105 -0.26 45.42 10.11
CA ASP A 105 -1.36 44.66 9.50
C ASP A 105 -0.96 44.11 8.12
N ASP A 106 -0.12 44.83 7.38
CA ASP A 106 0.38 44.42 6.08
C ASP A 106 1.45 43.32 6.21
N ALA A 107 2.33 43.40 7.21
CA ALA A 107 3.33 42.37 7.47
C ALA A 107 2.69 41.00 7.82
N ALA A 108 1.65 40.99 8.67
CA ALA A 108 0.92 39.77 9.02
C ALA A 108 0.22 39.14 7.79
N PHE A 109 -0.35 39.97 6.91
CA PHE A 109 -1.00 39.49 5.70
C PHE A 109 -0.01 38.98 4.65
N THR A 110 1.17 39.59 4.53
CA THR A 110 2.27 39.08 3.70
C THR A 110 2.75 37.72 4.20
N ASN A 111 2.94 37.56 5.51
CA ASN A 111 3.29 36.27 6.11
C ASN A 111 2.22 35.20 5.80
N PHE A 112 0.94 35.53 5.98
CA PHE A 112 -0.17 34.64 5.62
C PHE A 112 -0.09 34.18 4.16
N LYS A 113 0.11 35.09 3.20
CA LYS A 113 0.26 34.73 1.78
C LYS A 113 1.42 33.78 1.54
N GLN A 114 2.56 34.07 2.15
CA GLN A 114 3.76 33.23 2.02
C GLN A 114 3.50 31.79 2.49
N VAL A 115 2.83 31.61 3.63
CA VAL A 115 2.49 30.28 4.17
C VAL A 115 1.56 29.52 3.22
N ILE A 116 0.59 30.19 2.61
CA ILE A 116 -0.34 29.58 1.64
C ILE A 116 0.40 29.15 0.35
N GLU A 117 1.30 30.01 -0.14
CA GLU A 117 2.12 29.71 -1.31
C GLU A 117 3.06 28.53 -1.07
N GLU A 118 3.71 28.49 0.10
CA GLU A 118 4.56 27.37 0.52
C GLU A 118 3.77 26.06 0.58
N TRP A 119 2.60 26.08 1.22
CA TRP A 119 1.70 24.92 1.27
C TRP A 119 1.32 24.45 -0.15
N THR A 120 0.94 25.37 -1.03
CA THR A 120 0.54 25.06 -2.41
C THR A 120 1.70 24.44 -3.20
N ALA A 121 2.93 24.92 -3.00
CA ALA A 121 4.12 24.35 -3.62
C ALA A 121 4.41 22.92 -3.11
N GLN A 122 4.27 22.69 -1.80
CA GLN A 122 4.46 21.35 -1.21
C GLN A 122 3.46 20.34 -1.75
N VAL A 123 2.17 20.70 -1.84
CA VAL A 123 1.13 19.81 -2.39
C VAL A 123 1.43 19.44 -3.85
N ARG A 124 1.78 20.43 -4.70
CA ARG A 124 2.12 20.18 -6.11
C ARG A 124 3.37 19.31 -6.30
N SER A 125 4.41 19.52 -5.50
CA SER A 125 5.65 18.75 -5.59
C SER A 125 5.45 17.27 -5.27
N LYS A 126 4.53 16.94 -4.34
CA LYS A 126 4.24 15.56 -3.95
C LYS A 126 3.37 14.83 -4.98
N THR A 127 2.40 15.52 -5.59
CA THR A 127 1.56 14.94 -6.66
C THR A 127 2.35 14.65 -7.95
N GLY A 128 3.39 15.43 -8.25
CA GLY A 128 4.19 15.26 -9.49
C GLY A 128 5.15 14.07 -9.50
N ASN A 129 5.49 13.49 -8.34
CA ASN A 129 6.48 12.42 -8.23
C ASN A 129 5.90 11.00 -8.38
N GLU A 130 4.59 10.86 -8.48
CA GLU A 130 3.92 9.55 -8.42
C GLU A 130 3.91 8.77 -9.75
N THR A 131 4.41 9.33 -10.85
CA THR A 131 4.35 8.69 -12.18
C THR A 131 5.46 7.64 -12.42
N HIS A 132 6.39 7.44 -11.49
CA HIS A 132 7.62 6.65 -11.73
C HIS A 132 7.87 5.46 -10.78
N GLU A 133 6.94 5.07 -9.90
CA GLU A 133 7.11 3.89 -9.03
C GLU A 133 6.26 2.67 -9.45
N ALA A 134 5.90 2.62 -10.73
CA ALA A 134 5.29 1.42 -11.33
C ALA A 134 6.37 0.49 -11.92
N ASP A 135 7.37 0.10 -11.13
CA ASP A 135 8.19 -1.09 -11.43
C ASP A 135 7.84 -2.23 -10.46
N SER A 136 6.55 -2.57 -10.45
CA SER A 136 5.98 -3.72 -9.73
C SER A 136 6.51 -5.07 -10.26
N GLY A 137 7.42 -5.08 -11.25
CA GLY A 137 7.99 -6.28 -11.85
C GLY A 137 9.22 -6.83 -11.13
N ASP A 138 9.88 -6.06 -10.26
CA ASP A 138 11.24 -6.38 -9.82
C ASP A 138 11.33 -7.12 -8.47
N ILE A 139 10.31 -7.06 -7.62
CA ILE A 139 10.35 -7.73 -6.30
C ILE A 139 10.40 -9.25 -6.44
N ASN A 140 9.61 -9.83 -7.35
CA ASN A 140 9.66 -11.27 -7.59
C ASN A 140 11.00 -11.68 -8.22
N LYS A 141 11.55 -10.88 -9.16
CA LYS A 141 12.89 -11.15 -9.73
C LYS A 141 13.97 -11.13 -8.65
N LEU A 142 13.94 -10.17 -7.74
CA LEU A 142 14.92 -10.02 -6.65
C LEU A 142 14.87 -11.20 -5.65
N LEU A 143 13.66 -11.67 -5.33
CA LEU A 143 13.45 -12.80 -4.42
C LEU A 143 13.93 -14.12 -5.05
N PHE A 144 13.70 -14.33 -6.35
CA PHE A 144 14.13 -15.55 -7.02
C PHE A 144 15.62 -15.54 -7.43
N SER A 145 16.23 -14.38 -7.69
CA SER A 145 17.67 -14.29 -8.00
C SER A 145 18.56 -14.59 -6.79
N THR A 146 18.11 -14.24 -5.58
CA THR A 146 18.89 -14.42 -4.34
C THR A 146 18.93 -15.89 -3.89
N ILE A 147 17.87 -16.65 -4.17
CA ILE A 147 17.77 -18.07 -3.79
C ILE A 147 18.63 -18.98 -4.68
N VAL A 148 18.87 -18.58 -5.94
CA VAL A 148 19.61 -19.41 -6.91
C VAL A 148 21.13 -19.24 -6.81
N GLN A 149 21.64 -18.16 -6.20
CA GLN A 149 23.10 -17.93 -6.05
C GLN A 149 23.73 -18.65 -4.84
N SER A 150 22.92 -19.27 -3.98
CA SER A 150 23.41 -20.04 -2.83
C SER A 150 23.42 -21.55 -3.14
N ASN A 151 24.30 -21.98 -4.04
CA ASN A 151 24.77 -23.37 -4.16
C ASN A 151 26.26 -23.37 -4.52
#